data_AF-A0A936Q2Z5-F1
#
_entry.id   AF-A0A936Q2Z5-F1
#
_cell.length_a   1.000
_cell.length_b   1.000
_cell.length_c   1.000
_cell.angle_alpha   90.00
_cell.angle_beta   90.00
_cell.angle_gamma   90.00
#
_symmetry.space_group_name_H-M   'P 1'
#
loop_
_entity.id
_entity.type
_entity.pdbx_description
1 polymer ?
#
loop_
_entity_poly.entity_id
_entity_poly.type
_entity_poly.pdbx_seq_one_letter_code
_entity_poly.pdbx_strand_id
1 'polypeptide(L)'
;MPKAARLEVQDRLASLWRDLLHSSEEDFDGRLRAVATQALHLPREVEAALDAERKYRAAMKHWDAYRTWEASRNPARAELERRHGYDTKHAMHLVRLMRTGLEVLETGELRVRRPDADDLNAIRDGRLTFDELITLASELQGRIESAAARTALPADVDLGFVDRLAMELILSSG
;
A
#
# COMPACT_ATOMS: atom_id res chain seq x y z
N MET A 1 -22.48 12.01 42.00
CA MET A 1 -22.98 12.41 40.66
C MET A 1 -24.33 11.79 40.38
N PRO A 2 -25.30 12.57 39.87
CA PRO A 2 -26.61 12.07 39.43
C PRO A 2 -26.48 11.00 38.33
N LYS A 3 -27.38 10.02 38.29
CA LYS A 3 -27.40 8.94 37.28
C LYS A 3 -27.43 9.49 35.85
N ALA A 4 -28.21 10.54 35.62
CA ALA A 4 -28.32 11.22 34.32
C ALA A 4 -26.98 11.80 33.86
N ALA A 5 -26.26 12.50 34.74
CA ALA A 5 -24.97 13.08 34.43
C ALA A 5 -23.89 12.01 34.17
N ARG A 6 -24.00 10.83 34.80
CA ARG A 6 -23.08 9.71 34.55
C ARG A 6 -23.31 9.07 33.18
N LEU A 7 -24.58 8.92 32.78
CA LEU A 7 -24.95 8.43 31.45
C LEU A 7 -24.48 9.39 30.35
N GLU A 8 -24.66 10.68 30.56
CA GLU A 8 -24.21 11.71 29.62
C GLU A 8 -22.68 11.70 29.42
N VAL A 9 -21.91 11.54 30.50
CA VAL A 9 -20.44 11.41 30.41
C VAL A 9 -20.04 10.11 29.69
N GLN A 10 -20.75 9.00 29.93
CA GLN A 10 -20.51 7.73 29.24
C GLN A 10 -20.79 7.83 27.74
N ASP A 11 -21.87 8.49 27.33
CA ASP A 11 -22.20 8.70 25.91
C ASP A 11 -21.17 9.59 25.21
N ARG A 12 -20.72 10.67 25.87
CA ARG A 12 -19.65 11.53 25.34
C ARG A 12 -18.32 10.79 25.20
N LEU A 13 -17.96 9.96 26.17
CA LEU A 13 -16.77 9.10 26.09
C LEU A 13 -16.90 8.07 24.96
N ALA A 14 -18.06 7.43 24.80
CA ALA A 14 -18.28 6.46 23.74
C ALA A 14 -18.29 7.09 22.33
N SER A 15 -18.70 8.35 22.21
CA SER A 15 -18.55 9.14 20.97
C SER A 15 -17.08 9.44 20.69
N LEU A 16 -16.35 9.94 21.69
CA LEU A 16 -14.92 10.23 21.57
C LEU A 16 -14.10 9.00 21.15
N TRP A 17 -14.36 7.84 21.78
CA TRP A 17 -13.66 6.60 21.43
C TRP A 17 -13.97 6.11 20.01
N ARG A 18 -15.21 6.28 19.53
CA ARG A 18 -15.55 5.99 18.13
C ARG A 18 -14.79 6.91 17.18
N ASP A 19 -14.79 8.20 17.45
CA ASP A 19 -14.10 9.18 16.61
C ASP A 19 -12.59 8.95 16.58
N LEU A 20 -12.01 8.50 17.70
CA LEU A 20 -10.60 8.15 17.81
C LEU A 20 -10.24 6.88 17.02
N LEU A 21 -11.07 5.83 17.13
CA LEU A 21 -10.85 4.55 16.46
C LEU A 21 -11.03 4.64 14.93
N HIS A 22 -11.79 5.62 14.44
CA HIS A 22 -12.03 5.84 13.02
C HIS A 22 -11.18 6.98 12.42
N SER A 23 -10.42 7.70 13.24
CA SER A 23 -9.49 8.72 12.73
C SER A 23 -8.24 8.07 12.17
N SER A 24 -7.74 8.57 11.03
CA SER A 24 -6.40 8.23 10.59
C SER A 24 -5.36 8.80 11.57
N GLU A 25 -4.17 8.22 11.61
CA GLU A 25 -3.08 8.70 12.47
C GLU A 25 -2.74 10.18 12.20
N GLU A 26 -2.86 10.61 10.94
CA GLU A 26 -2.69 12.00 10.52
C GLU A 26 -3.81 12.93 11.02
N ASP A 27 -5.06 12.46 11.01
CA ASP A 27 -6.21 13.21 11.54
C ASP A 27 -6.11 13.39 13.06
N PHE A 28 -5.63 12.35 13.76
CA PHE A 28 -5.46 12.39 15.20
C PHE A 28 -4.37 13.39 15.61
N ASP A 29 -3.20 13.33 14.99
CA ASP A 29 -2.09 14.24 15.29
C ASP A 29 -2.46 15.69 14.90
N GLY A 30 -3.16 15.88 13.78
CA GLY A 30 -3.72 17.19 13.40
C GLY A 30 -4.66 17.78 14.46
N ARG A 31 -5.58 16.96 14.99
CA ARG A 31 -6.52 17.38 16.04
C ARG A 31 -5.83 17.66 17.37
N LEU A 32 -4.89 16.81 17.77
CA LEU A 32 -4.11 16.99 19.00
C LEU A 32 -3.35 18.32 18.98
N ARG A 33 -2.77 18.66 17.84
CA ARG A 33 -2.09 19.95 17.64
C ARG A 33 -3.05 21.13 17.77
N ALA A 34 -4.22 21.09 17.13
CA ALA A 34 -5.22 22.15 17.25
C ALA A 34 -5.62 22.39 18.72
N VAL A 35 -5.84 21.32 19.49
CA VAL A 35 -6.13 21.38 20.93
C VAL A 35 -4.94 21.97 21.71
N ALA A 36 -3.71 21.55 21.41
CA ALA A 36 -2.51 22.05 22.07
C ALA A 36 -2.28 23.55 21.78
N THR A 37 -2.42 24.00 20.54
CA THR A 37 -2.30 25.42 20.16
C THR A 37 -3.31 26.28 20.91
N GLN A 38 -4.56 25.81 21.00
CA GLN A 38 -5.61 26.48 21.74
C GLN A 38 -5.32 26.53 23.25
N ALA A 39 -4.88 25.42 23.85
CA ALA A 39 -4.55 25.35 25.27
C ALA A 39 -3.36 26.25 25.65
N LEU A 40 -2.37 26.37 24.75
CA LEU A 40 -1.18 27.21 24.92
C LEU A 40 -1.41 28.68 24.55
N HIS A 41 -2.60 29.05 24.07
CA HIS A 41 -2.94 30.40 23.63
C HIS A 41 -1.93 31.00 22.64
N LEU A 42 -1.43 30.16 21.73
CA LEU A 42 -0.45 30.61 20.74
C LEU A 42 -1.09 31.61 19.76
N PRO A 43 -0.41 32.72 19.41
CA PRO A 43 -0.86 33.60 18.34
C PRO A 43 -0.99 32.84 17.01
N ARG A 44 -1.95 33.24 16.17
CA ARG A 44 -2.19 32.58 14.88
C ARG A 44 -0.98 32.57 13.96
N GLU A 45 -0.14 33.60 14.04
CA GLU A 45 1.09 33.68 13.26
C GLU A 45 2.09 32.59 13.68
N VAL A 46 2.15 32.28 14.98
CA VAL A 46 3.01 31.23 15.54
C VAL A 46 2.50 29.84 15.15
N GLU A 47 1.19 29.61 15.22
CA GLU A 47 0.56 28.38 14.74
C GLU A 47 0.86 28.14 13.25
N ALA A 48 0.65 29.15 12.41
CA ALA A 48 0.92 29.07 10.98
C ALA A 48 2.42 28.81 10.70
N ALA A 49 3.33 29.41 11.46
CA ALA A 49 4.76 29.19 11.32
C ALA A 49 5.17 27.76 11.69
N LEU A 50 4.64 27.20 12.79
CA LEU A 50 4.91 25.81 13.20
C LEU A 50 4.38 24.80 12.18
N ASP A 51 3.20 25.07 11.62
CA ASP A 51 2.62 24.26 10.55
C ASP A 51 3.44 24.30 9.26
N ALA A 52 3.90 25.50 8.87
CA ALA A 52 4.76 25.69 7.72
C ALA A 52 6.10 24.98 7.91
N GLU A 53 6.73 25.11 9.09
CA GLU A 53 7.98 24.44 9.42
C GLU A 53 7.84 22.91 9.34
N ARG A 54 6.77 22.34 9.90
CA ARG A 54 6.54 20.90 9.84
C ARG A 54 6.39 20.41 8.41
N LYS A 55 5.57 21.08 7.60
CA LYS A 55 5.39 20.75 6.17
C LYS A 55 6.73 20.84 5.44
N TYR A 56 7.52 21.88 5.72
CA TYR A 56 8.86 22.03 5.17
C TYR A 56 9.78 20.87 5.57
N ARG A 57 9.85 20.51 6.86
CA ARG A 57 10.66 19.38 7.35
C ARG A 57 10.24 18.06 6.73
N ALA A 58 8.94 17.82 6.56
CA ALA A 58 8.42 16.64 5.88
C ALA A 58 8.86 16.63 4.40
N ALA A 59 8.72 17.76 3.69
CA ALA A 59 9.17 17.90 2.31
C ALA A 59 10.69 17.69 2.18
N MET A 60 11.50 18.22 3.10
CA MET A 60 12.94 17.99 3.14
C MET A 60 13.27 16.51 3.33
N LYS A 61 12.58 15.82 4.24
CA LYS A 61 12.75 14.37 4.42
C LYS A 61 12.43 13.59 3.15
N HIS A 62 11.36 13.96 2.43
CA HIS A 62 11.03 13.34 1.15
C HIS A 62 12.09 13.61 0.08
N TRP A 63 12.62 14.84 0.03
CA TRP A 63 13.69 15.22 -0.87
C TRP A 63 14.99 14.46 -0.59
N ASP A 64 15.40 14.37 0.66
CA ASP A 64 16.59 13.64 1.07
C ASP A 64 16.47 12.14 0.76
N ALA A 65 15.27 11.57 0.96
CA ALA A 65 14.97 10.20 0.57
C ALA A 65 15.08 9.99 -0.96
N TYR A 66 14.55 10.92 -1.77
CA TYR A 66 14.69 10.88 -3.23
C TYR A 66 16.15 10.98 -3.66
N ARG A 67 16.92 11.91 -3.09
CA ARG A 67 18.34 12.08 -3.39
C ARG A 67 19.15 10.84 -3.04
N THR A 68 18.85 10.22 -1.91
CA THR A 68 19.48 8.96 -1.48
C THR A 68 19.12 7.82 -2.43
N TRP A 69 17.86 7.70 -2.82
CA TRP A 69 17.40 6.70 -3.80
C TRP A 69 18.09 6.88 -5.16
N GLU A 70 18.20 8.12 -5.64
CA GLU A 70 18.82 8.43 -6.92
C GLU A 70 20.31 8.08 -6.91
N ALA A 71 21.02 8.47 -5.83
CA ALA A 71 22.44 8.16 -5.66
C ALA A 71 22.72 6.66 -5.51
N SER A 72 21.79 5.90 -4.92
CA SER A 72 21.91 4.45 -4.73
C SER A 72 21.22 3.62 -5.83
N ARG A 73 20.69 4.26 -6.88
CA ARG A 73 19.94 3.58 -7.94
C ARG A 73 20.87 2.68 -8.74
N ASN A 74 20.41 1.45 -9.02
CA ASN A 74 21.14 0.54 -9.89
C ASN A 74 21.36 1.17 -11.29
N PRO A 75 22.60 1.33 -11.77
CA PRO A 75 22.89 2.06 -13.00
C PRO A 75 22.23 1.47 -14.25
N ALA A 76 22.20 0.13 -14.37
CA ALA A 76 21.59 -0.54 -15.51
C ALA A 76 20.07 -0.32 -15.55
N ARG A 77 19.44 -0.27 -14.37
CA ARG A 77 18.02 0.02 -14.25
C ARG A 77 17.70 1.48 -14.56
N ALA A 78 18.51 2.41 -14.06
CA ALA A 78 18.37 3.83 -14.35
C ALA A 78 18.54 4.14 -15.85
N GLU A 79 19.39 3.40 -16.55
CA GLU A 79 19.53 3.50 -18.02
C GLU A 79 18.24 3.09 -18.75
N LEU A 80 17.63 1.97 -18.35
CA LEU A 80 16.35 1.54 -18.92
C LEU A 80 15.24 2.57 -18.68
N GLU A 81 15.16 3.12 -17.47
CA GLU A 81 14.22 4.18 -17.12
C GLU A 81 14.40 5.42 -18.00
N ARG A 82 15.64 5.88 -18.17
CA ARG A 82 15.95 7.02 -19.05
C ARG A 82 15.60 6.75 -20.51
N ARG A 83 15.78 5.51 -20.98
CA ARG A 83 15.47 5.11 -22.36
C ARG A 83 13.96 5.03 -22.64
N HIS A 84 13.20 4.45 -21.72
CA HIS A 84 11.78 4.12 -21.94
C HIS A 84 10.82 5.12 -21.27
N GLY A 85 11.32 5.99 -20.39
CA GLY A 85 10.51 6.99 -19.67
C GLY A 85 9.82 6.45 -18.42
N TYR A 86 10.02 5.18 -18.07
CA TYR A 86 9.45 4.53 -16.87
C TYR A 86 10.23 3.27 -16.48
N ASP A 87 9.94 2.73 -15.29
CA ASP A 87 10.61 1.53 -14.76
C ASP A 87 10.08 0.24 -15.41
N THR A 88 10.74 -0.20 -16.49
CA THR A 88 10.35 -1.39 -17.26
C THR A 88 10.45 -2.70 -16.46
N LYS A 89 11.31 -2.75 -15.44
CA LYS A 89 11.36 -3.90 -14.52
C LYS A 89 10.11 -3.97 -13.65
N HIS A 90 9.62 -2.83 -13.16
CA HIS A 90 8.33 -2.79 -12.47
C HIS A 90 7.17 -3.13 -13.40
N ALA A 91 7.18 -2.68 -14.64
CA ALA A 91 6.18 -3.05 -15.62
C ALA A 91 6.10 -4.56 -15.84
N MET A 92 7.24 -5.23 -16.02
CA MET A 92 7.30 -6.69 -16.09
C MET A 92 6.74 -7.34 -14.81
N HIS A 93 7.12 -6.84 -13.62
CA HIS A 93 6.61 -7.39 -12.37
C HIS A 93 5.08 -7.22 -12.23
N LEU A 94 4.54 -6.07 -12.62
CA LEU A 94 3.10 -5.80 -12.64
C LEU A 94 2.39 -6.83 -13.53
N VAL A 95 2.79 -6.94 -14.80
CA VAL A 95 2.17 -7.87 -15.75
C VAL A 95 2.29 -9.32 -15.26
N ARG A 96 3.47 -9.72 -14.75
CA ARG A 96 3.69 -11.06 -14.19
C ARG A 96 2.71 -11.37 -13.06
N LEU A 97 2.58 -10.46 -12.09
CA LEU A 97 1.69 -10.66 -10.93
C LEU A 97 0.23 -10.71 -11.36
N MET A 98 -0.20 -9.82 -12.25
CA MET A 98 -1.58 -9.81 -12.75
C MET A 98 -1.93 -11.08 -13.53
N ARG A 99 -1.05 -11.52 -14.44
CA ARG A 99 -1.23 -12.79 -15.15
C ARG A 99 -1.23 -14.00 -14.23
N THR A 100 -0.38 -14.01 -13.21
CA THR A 100 -0.32 -15.09 -12.22
C THR A 100 -1.58 -15.11 -11.36
N GLY A 101 -2.04 -13.96 -10.87
CA GLY A 101 -3.28 -13.85 -10.10
C GLY A 101 -4.49 -14.30 -10.91
N LEU A 102 -4.58 -13.87 -12.17
CA LEU A 102 -5.64 -14.31 -13.07
C LEU A 102 -5.63 -15.83 -13.30
N GLU A 103 -4.46 -16.40 -13.58
CA GLU A 103 -4.29 -17.84 -13.77
C GLU A 103 -4.71 -18.63 -12.52
N VAL A 104 -4.33 -18.16 -11.32
CA VAL A 104 -4.73 -18.78 -10.05
C VAL A 104 -6.25 -18.73 -9.88
N LEU A 105 -6.89 -17.59 -10.18
CA LEU A 105 -8.34 -17.46 -10.08
C LEU A 105 -9.08 -18.36 -11.08
N GLU A 106 -8.54 -18.54 -12.29
CA GLU A 106 -9.13 -19.35 -13.35
C GLU A 106 -8.93 -20.86 -13.15
N THR A 107 -7.78 -21.28 -12.60
CA THR A 107 -7.37 -22.70 -12.56
C THR A 107 -7.27 -23.28 -11.15
N GLY A 108 -7.16 -22.44 -10.13
CA GLY A 108 -6.81 -22.85 -8.76
C GLY A 108 -5.36 -23.28 -8.58
N GLU A 109 -4.51 -23.18 -9.62
CA GLU A 109 -3.11 -23.59 -9.58
C GLU A 109 -2.16 -22.38 -9.54
N LEU A 110 -1.14 -22.44 -8.68
CA LEU A 110 -0.06 -21.46 -8.65
C LEU A 110 1.17 -21.96 -9.39
N ARG A 111 1.40 -21.49 -10.62
CA ARG A 111 2.63 -21.79 -11.39
C ARG A 111 3.73 -20.78 -11.11
N VAL A 112 4.60 -21.12 -10.16
CA VAL A 112 5.77 -20.28 -9.80
C VAL A 112 6.75 -20.14 -10.98
N ARG A 113 7.01 -21.23 -11.70
CA ARG A 113 7.84 -21.20 -12.91
C ARG A 113 6.98 -20.77 -14.09
N ARG A 114 7.22 -19.53 -14.56
CA ARG A 114 6.39 -18.90 -15.60
C ARG A 114 6.64 -19.52 -16.98
N PRO A 115 5.60 -20.01 -17.68
CA PRO A 115 5.73 -20.45 -19.07
C PRO A 115 5.91 -19.27 -20.03
N ASP A 116 5.49 -18.06 -19.63
CA ASP A 116 5.59 -16.81 -20.40
C ASP A 116 6.85 -15.99 -20.08
N ALA A 117 7.93 -16.65 -19.63
CA ALA A 117 9.16 -15.99 -19.19
C ALA A 117 9.81 -15.12 -20.30
N ASP A 118 9.77 -15.57 -21.54
CA ASP A 118 10.35 -14.83 -22.68
C ASP A 118 9.60 -13.51 -22.92
N ASP A 119 8.27 -13.53 -22.87
CA ASP A 119 7.45 -12.33 -23.01
C ASP A 119 7.68 -11.35 -21.86
N LEU A 120 7.78 -11.86 -20.63
CA LEU A 120 8.10 -11.06 -19.45
C LEU A 120 9.48 -10.40 -19.56
N ASN A 121 10.49 -11.13 -20.03
CA ASN A 121 11.81 -10.58 -20.29
C ASN A 121 11.76 -9.49 -21.37
N ALA A 122 10.99 -9.69 -22.43
CA ALA A 122 10.82 -8.66 -23.46
C ALA A 122 10.15 -7.39 -22.90
N ILE A 123 9.15 -7.50 -22.03
CA ILE A 123 8.55 -6.34 -21.34
C ILE A 123 9.59 -5.63 -20.46
N ARG A 124 10.40 -6.38 -19.71
CA ARG A 124 11.50 -5.82 -18.89
C ARG A 124 12.50 -5.06 -19.76
N ASP A 125 12.75 -5.55 -20.96
CA ASP A 125 13.70 -4.96 -21.90
C ASP A 125 13.06 -3.86 -22.77
N GLY A 126 11.83 -3.44 -22.44
CA GLY A 126 11.18 -2.25 -22.99
C GLY A 126 10.31 -2.49 -24.23
N ARG A 127 9.77 -3.71 -24.39
CA ARG A 127 8.85 -4.06 -25.49
C ARG A 127 7.59 -3.19 -25.53
N LEU A 128 7.12 -2.70 -24.39
CA LEU A 128 5.92 -1.87 -24.29
C LEU A 128 6.30 -0.40 -24.15
N THR A 129 5.44 0.47 -24.63
CA THR A 129 5.36 1.86 -24.19
C THR A 129 4.59 1.94 -22.86
N PHE A 130 4.64 3.10 -22.21
CA PHE A 130 3.88 3.32 -20.97
C PHE A 130 2.36 3.19 -21.20
N ASP A 131 1.82 3.76 -22.28
CA ASP A 131 0.38 3.73 -22.55
C ASP A 131 -0.10 2.31 -22.89
N GLU A 132 0.70 1.52 -23.61
CA GLU A 132 0.42 0.11 -23.86
C GLU A 132 0.44 -0.72 -22.57
N LEU A 133 1.37 -0.43 -21.66
CA LEU A 133 1.42 -1.08 -20.35
C LEU A 133 0.15 -0.78 -19.53
N ILE A 134 -0.28 0.48 -19.49
CA ILE A 134 -1.49 0.88 -18.76
C ILE A 134 -2.73 0.21 -19.36
N THR A 135 -2.84 0.20 -20.69
CA THR A 135 -3.92 -0.49 -21.40
C THR A 135 -3.97 -1.97 -21.04
N LEU A 136 -2.83 -2.67 -21.13
CA LEU A 136 -2.72 -4.08 -20.77
C LEU A 136 -3.07 -4.32 -19.28
N ALA A 137 -2.65 -3.44 -18.38
CA ALA A 137 -2.97 -3.55 -16.96
C ALA A 137 -4.48 -3.39 -16.72
N SER A 138 -5.13 -2.42 -17.36
CA SER A 138 -6.58 -2.24 -17.27
C SER A 138 -7.36 -3.45 -17.81
N GLU A 139 -6.93 -4.02 -18.93
CA GLU A 139 -7.51 -5.25 -19.47
C GLU A 139 -7.37 -6.44 -18.50
N LEU A 140 -6.17 -6.63 -17.95
CA LEU A 140 -5.91 -7.69 -16.97
C LEU A 140 -6.73 -7.49 -15.70
N GLN A 141 -6.90 -6.25 -15.24
CA GLN A 141 -7.72 -5.92 -14.07
C GLN A 141 -9.18 -6.35 -14.28
N GLY A 142 -9.80 -5.99 -15.41
CA GLY A 142 -11.18 -6.39 -15.70
C GLY A 142 -11.35 -7.92 -15.83
N ARG A 143 -10.33 -8.61 -16.33
CA ARG A 143 -10.31 -10.08 -16.36
C ARG A 143 -10.19 -10.68 -14.96
N ILE A 144 -9.34 -10.12 -14.11
CA ILE A 144 -9.19 -10.55 -12.71
C ILE A 144 -10.51 -10.40 -11.96
N GLU A 145 -11.19 -9.26 -12.09
CA GLU A 145 -12.49 -9.02 -11.46
C GLU A 145 -13.54 -10.04 -11.92
N SER A 146 -13.58 -10.30 -13.23
CA SER A 146 -14.47 -11.30 -13.82
C SER A 146 -14.17 -12.73 -13.36
N ALA A 147 -12.89 -13.08 -13.21
CA ALA A 147 -12.46 -14.39 -12.73
C ALA A 147 -12.73 -14.56 -11.23
N ALA A 148 -12.47 -13.53 -10.42
CA ALA A 148 -12.75 -13.52 -8.99
C ALA A 148 -14.24 -13.73 -8.69
N ALA A 149 -15.14 -13.18 -9.51
CA ALA A 149 -16.58 -13.38 -9.35
C ALA A 149 -17.05 -14.83 -9.64
N ARG A 150 -16.23 -15.64 -10.32
CA ARG A 150 -16.59 -17.00 -10.78
C ARG A 150 -15.66 -18.10 -10.26
N THR A 151 -14.61 -17.75 -9.52
CA THR A 151 -13.60 -18.71 -9.07
C THR A 151 -14.20 -19.71 -8.09
N ALA A 152 -13.66 -20.93 -8.11
CA ALA A 152 -13.99 -21.97 -7.13
C ALA A 152 -13.13 -21.87 -5.86
N LEU A 153 -12.18 -20.94 -5.81
CA LEU A 153 -11.34 -20.72 -4.64
C LEU A 153 -12.18 -20.22 -3.45
N PRO A 154 -11.86 -20.64 -2.22
CA PRO A 154 -12.49 -20.09 -1.02
C PRO A 154 -12.30 -18.58 -0.91
N ALA A 155 -13.29 -17.90 -0.33
CA ALA A 155 -13.25 -16.45 -0.11
C ALA A 155 -12.18 -16.04 0.92
N ASP A 156 -11.83 -16.95 1.83
CA ASP A 156 -10.83 -16.71 2.86
C ASP A 156 -9.97 -17.97 3.09
N VAL A 157 -8.81 -17.78 3.68
CA VAL A 157 -7.86 -18.83 4.00
C VAL A 157 -8.32 -19.60 5.24
N ASP A 158 -8.19 -20.93 5.23
CA ASP A 158 -8.34 -21.74 6.44
C ASP A 158 -7.13 -21.51 7.37
N LEU A 159 -7.26 -20.57 8.29
CA LEU A 159 -6.23 -20.24 9.27
C LEU A 159 -5.81 -21.45 10.12
N GLY A 160 -6.75 -22.33 10.46
CA GLY A 160 -6.45 -23.53 11.23
C GLY A 160 -5.58 -24.52 10.44
N PHE A 161 -5.80 -24.63 9.13
CA PHE A 161 -4.93 -25.39 8.25
C PHE A 161 -3.53 -24.76 8.15
N VAL A 162 -3.45 -23.45 7.95
CA VAL A 162 -2.18 -22.73 7.85
C VAL A 162 -1.35 -22.88 9.12
N ASP A 163 -1.96 -22.74 10.29
CA ASP A 163 -1.29 -22.89 11.58
C ASP A 163 -0.71 -24.30 11.75
N ARG A 164 -1.50 -25.34 11.43
CA ARG A 164 -1.03 -26.74 11.49
C ARG A 164 0.14 -26.98 10.56
N LEU A 165 0.04 -26.52 9.31
CA LEU A 165 1.10 -26.67 8.32
C LEU A 165 2.38 -25.94 8.74
N ALA A 166 2.26 -24.72 9.27
CA ALA A 166 3.41 -23.96 9.76
C ALA A 166 4.14 -24.68 10.90
N MET A 167 3.39 -25.22 11.87
CA MET A 167 3.96 -26.01 12.97
C MET A 167 4.66 -27.28 12.45
N GLU A 168 4.05 -28.00 11.51
CA GLU A 168 4.64 -29.19 10.89
C GLU A 168 5.98 -28.88 10.22
N LEU A 169 6.04 -27.82 9.41
CA LEU A 169 7.26 -27.41 8.71
C LEU A 169 8.38 -27.04 9.69
N ILE A 170 8.05 -26.33 10.78
CA ILE A 170 9.03 -25.96 11.81
C ILE A 170 9.57 -27.20 12.51
N LEU A 171 8.70 -28.12 12.90
CA LEU A 171 9.08 -29.34 13.63
C LEU A 171 9.81 -30.36 12.75
N SER A 172 9.54 -30.38 11.44
CA SER A 172 10.21 -31.27 10.46
C SER A 172 11.55 -30.74 9.98
N SER A 173 11.90 -29.50 10.33
CA SER A 173 13.16 -28.85 9.96
C SER A 173 14.26 -28.97 11.04
N GLY A 174 14.04 -29.76 12.09
CA GLY A 174 15.01 -30.09 13.14
C GLY A 174 15.44 -31.55 13.08
#